data_AF-A0A2K0TJV6-F1
#
_entry.id   AF-A0A2K0TJV6-F1
#
_cell.length_a   1.000
_cell.length_b   1.000
_cell.length_c   1.000
_cell.angle_alpha   90.00
_cell.angle_beta   90.00
_cell.angle_gamma   90.00
#
_symmetry.space_group_name_H-M   'P 1'
#
loop_
_entity.id
_entity.type
_entity.pdbx_description
1 polymer ?
#
loop_
_entity_poly.entity_id
_entity_poly.type
_entity_poly.pdbx_seq_one_letter_code
_entity_poly.pdbx_strand_id
1 'polypeptide(L)'
;MANGSLQFISFFSTLVCCFIVWRNLDLFREPDYDILPISAADSLGEGLSPEEQYLARLSREFKLTNETEWLSWRFRHVKDSAEWTTVNSVHNNFGSQDAKVVFTEHPNPLDVRVTHRMELPVLGDLSSKSYDASDLVFGITTTYDKILDREGALLRSWTRWLTNGHKKSNGASLVLMLDQADKDEVEEIEDLLRTNGVEAQVFASGEPMSLTSRYHELAHLLKSFGAILSNSGGAIKRWYALVEDDIFFPDIRYLQHRLASYKTDEEVYIGLPSEQEDWEPTRRNTTTTTYGGGAVFLTHPALNTLSKLSCFDMPELRDRFHAKRWDVLLKTCFAWNSDVSMNVLPGFYSPDFEVTNLDVDAYETGVRPLVLRNALDGHGMDLNMAHLVTNACDACFMQRYVFHDNWVLTVGVSISEHFGTIQRSSKDTKAVVTDNMATNQSSTLHEVVIDDAGVDRTELRWTGHRRVWKFADSVMSDDGAVWQAYVDKAVGEPGPDNLDSVIILVWENMER
;
A
#
# COMPACT_ATOMS: atom_id res chain seq x y z
N MET A 1 52.59 -27.64 44.89
CA MET A 1 52.27 -26.33 44.28
C MET A 1 51.72 -26.60 42.88
N ALA A 2 50.46 -26.98 42.86
CA ALA A 2 49.61 -27.20 41.70
C ALA A 2 48.25 -26.54 42.07
N ASN A 3 47.43 -26.20 41.07
CA ASN A 3 46.09 -25.57 41.19
C ASN A 3 46.00 -24.05 41.01
N GLY A 4 46.78 -23.44 40.11
CA GLY A 4 46.55 -22.03 39.72
C GLY A 4 45.99 -21.81 38.31
N SER A 5 46.27 -22.72 37.38
CA SER A 5 46.12 -22.42 35.94
C SER A 5 44.92 -23.10 35.25
N LEU A 6 44.42 -24.24 35.77
CA LEU A 6 43.29 -24.92 35.14
C LEU A 6 41.91 -24.34 35.52
N GLN A 7 41.79 -23.64 36.66
CA GLN A 7 40.51 -23.04 37.05
C GLN A 7 40.15 -21.81 36.21
N PHE A 8 41.13 -21.04 35.73
CA PHE A 8 40.87 -19.84 34.93
C PHE A 8 40.39 -20.16 33.51
N ILE A 9 40.90 -21.24 32.89
CA ILE A 9 40.50 -21.65 31.54
C ILE A 9 39.11 -22.31 31.57
N SER A 10 38.81 -23.09 32.62
CA SER A 10 37.47 -23.65 32.81
C SER A 10 36.42 -22.56 33.02
N PHE A 11 36.72 -21.52 33.82
CA PHE A 11 35.76 -20.44 34.08
C PHE A 11 35.46 -19.62 32.82
N PHE A 12 36.48 -19.32 31.99
CA PHE A 12 36.28 -18.61 30.73
C PHE A 12 35.47 -19.42 29.71
N SER A 13 35.71 -20.73 29.61
CA SER A 13 34.96 -21.58 28.69
C SER A 13 33.50 -21.75 29.09
N THR A 14 33.19 -21.79 30.40
CA THR A 14 31.80 -21.86 30.87
C THR A 14 31.08 -20.51 30.71
N LEU A 15 31.78 -19.38 30.90
CA LEU A 15 31.17 -18.05 30.70
C LEU A 15 30.90 -17.75 29.22
N VAL A 16 31.79 -18.18 28.32
CA VAL A 16 31.60 -18.05 26.86
C VAL A 16 30.51 -19.00 26.37
N CYS A 17 30.45 -20.24 26.88
CA CYS A 17 29.32 -21.14 26.57
C CYS A 17 27.99 -20.61 27.14
N CYS A 18 27.96 -20.04 28.34
CA CYS A 18 26.74 -19.41 28.87
C CYS A 18 26.35 -18.14 28.09
N PHE A 19 27.31 -17.34 27.60
CA PHE A 19 26.99 -16.18 26.74
C PHE A 19 26.50 -16.60 25.35
N ILE A 20 27.03 -17.68 24.78
CA ILE A 20 26.57 -18.23 23.50
C ILE A 20 25.21 -18.92 23.67
N VAL A 21 25.00 -19.64 24.77
CA VAL A 21 23.70 -20.26 25.09
C VAL A 21 22.65 -19.20 25.44
N TRP A 22 23.01 -18.10 26.11
CA TRP A 22 22.08 -17.00 26.39
C TRP A 22 21.76 -16.17 25.15
N ARG A 23 22.75 -15.87 24.27
CA ARG A 23 22.49 -15.29 22.93
C ARG A 23 21.65 -16.19 22.03
N ASN A 24 21.77 -17.51 22.16
CA ASN A 24 20.95 -18.47 21.39
C ASN A 24 19.59 -18.76 22.02
N LEU A 25 19.37 -18.46 23.31
CA LEU A 25 18.05 -18.56 23.96
C LEU A 25 17.22 -17.28 23.80
N ASP A 26 17.85 -16.12 23.58
CA ASP A 26 17.17 -14.89 23.15
C ASP A 26 16.83 -14.87 21.63
N LEU A 27 17.31 -15.88 20.87
CA LEU A 27 16.94 -16.11 19.46
C LEU A 27 15.59 -16.83 19.29
N PHE A 28 14.93 -17.22 20.39
CA PHE A 28 13.61 -17.86 20.39
C PHE A 28 12.59 -17.05 21.19
N ARG A 29 12.60 -15.72 21.03
CA ARG A 29 11.37 -14.97 21.25
C ARG A 29 10.57 -15.09 19.97
N GLU A 30 9.54 -15.95 19.98
CA GLU A 30 8.50 -15.95 18.96
C GLU A 30 8.09 -14.48 18.72
N PRO A 31 8.21 -13.94 17.50
CA PRO A 31 7.81 -12.57 17.29
C PRO A 31 6.29 -12.54 17.32
N ASP A 32 5.74 -11.88 18.33
CA ASP A 32 4.33 -11.45 18.34
C ASP A 32 4.17 -10.40 17.23
N TYR A 33 3.95 -10.87 16.00
CA TYR A 33 3.58 -10.05 14.85
C TYR A 33 2.10 -9.69 14.93
N ASP A 34 1.76 -8.85 15.91
CA ASP A 34 0.48 -8.17 16.00
C ASP A 34 0.67 -6.67 15.77
N ILE A 35 -0.27 -6.08 15.02
CA ILE A 35 -0.52 -4.64 15.05
C ILE A 35 -0.94 -4.37 16.50
N LEU A 36 0.04 -4.05 17.34
CA LEU A 36 -0.18 -3.99 18.78
C LEU A 36 -1.25 -2.92 19.06
N PRO A 37 -2.33 -3.25 19.78
CA PRO A 37 -3.31 -2.24 20.17
C PRO A 37 -2.65 -1.14 21.02
N ILE A 38 -3.27 0.05 21.12
CA ILE A 38 -2.78 1.16 21.98
C ILE A 38 -2.39 0.67 23.40
N SER A 39 -3.11 -0.33 23.92
CA SER A 39 -2.84 -0.92 25.25
C SER A 39 -1.60 -1.84 25.29
N ALA A 40 -1.14 -2.34 24.15
CA ALA A 40 0.00 -3.26 24.02
C ALA A 40 1.24 -2.61 23.38
N ALA A 41 1.09 -1.52 22.63
CA ALA A 41 2.18 -0.73 22.07
C ALA A 41 2.79 0.18 23.14
N ASP A 42 3.79 -0.34 23.87
CA ASP A 42 4.43 0.30 25.03
C ASP A 42 3.44 0.75 26.11
N SER A 43 3.41 0.04 27.24
CA SER A 43 2.79 0.54 28.47
C SER A 43 3.53 1.81 28.93
N LEU A 44 3.20 2.97 28.36
CA LEU A 44 3.76 4.29 28.67
C LEU A 44 3.36 4.79 30.08
N GLY A 45 2.67 3.96 30.85
CA GLY A 45 2.41 4.12 32.28
C GLY A 45 1.10 3.47 32.69
N GLU A 46 1.11 2.65 33.74
CA GLU A 46 -0.12 2.21 34.40
C GLU A 46 -0.91 3.46 34.87
N GLY A 47 -2.14 3.64 34.37
CA GLY A 47 -3.07 4.69 34.83
C GLY A 47 -3.31 5.87 33.88
N LEU A 48 -2.63 5.96 32.73
CA LEU A 48 -2.93 6.96 31.69
C LEU A 48 -4.14 6.57 30.83
N SER A 49 -4.95 7.54 30.41
CA SER A 49 -6.00 7.33 29.40
C SER A 49 -5.40 7.03 28.01
N PRO A 50 -6.15 6.39 27.08
CA PRO A 50 -5.67 6.14 25.71
C PRO A 50 -5.20 7.42 24.98
N GLU A 51 -5.90 8.54 25.19
CA GLU A 51 -5.53 9.84 24.65
C GLU A 51 -4.15 10.31 25.15
N GLU A 52 -3.89 10.17 26.46
CA GLU A 52 -2.60 10.54 27.06
C GLU A 52 -1.47 9.64 26.59
N GLN A 53 -1.71 8.34 26.47
CA GLN A 53 -0.74 7.38 25.95
C GLN A 53 -0.39 7.71 24.49
N TYR A 54 -1.39 8.04 23.67
CA TYR A 54 -1.15 8.39 22.28
C TYR A 54 -0.40 9.72 22.13
N LEU A 55 -0.74 10.75 22.92
CA LEU A 55 0.04 12.00 22.94
C LEU A 55 1.50 11.74 23.36
N ALA A 56 1.74 10.93 24.40
CA ALA A 56 3.10 10.61 24.85
C ALA A 56 3.92 9.89 23.77
N ARG A 57 3.30 8.94 23.05
CA ARG A 57 3.89 8.28 21.88
C ARG A 57 4.25 9.30 20.80
N LEU A 58 3.30 10.14 20.39
CA LEU A 58 3.52 11.15 19.33
C LEU A 58 4.61 12.15 19.72
N SER A 59 4.62 12.61 20.98
CA SER A 59 5.65 13.52 21.48
C SER A 59 7.05 12.90 21.40
N ARG A 60 7.17 11.61 21.74
CA ARG A 60 8.44 10.87 21.70
C ARG A 60 8.92 10.63 20.27
N GLU A 61 8.03 10.16 19.40
CA GLU A 61 8.37 9.71 18.04
C GLU A 61 8.60 10.90 17.10
N PHE A 62 7.74 11.93 17.18
CA PHE A 62 7.78 13.09 16.28
C PHE A 62 8.44 14.32 16.90
N LYS A 63 9.00 14.18 18.11
CA LYS A 63 9.71 15.24 18.86
C LYS A 63 8.89 16.54 18.87
N LEU A 64 7.66 16.43 19.36
CA LEU A 64 6.74 17.56 19.40
C LEU A 64 7.27 18.66 20.33
N THR A 65 6.90 19.91 20.07
CA THR A 65 7.19 21.04 20.96
C THR A 65 6.52 20.83 22.33
N ASN A 66 7.15 21.35 23.41
CA ASN A 66 6.65 21.17 24.78
C ASN A 66 5.20 21.65 24.96
N GLU A 67 4.85 22.72 24.28
CA GLU A 67 3.47 23.16 24.06
C GLU A 67 3.09 22.81 22.63
N THR A 68 1.94 22.18 22.42
CA THR A 68 1.48 21.71 21.10
C THR A 68 0.02 22.09 20.92
N GLU A 69 -0.37 22.60 19.75
CA GLU A 69 -1.78 22.76 19.39
C GLU A 69 -2.41 21.37 19.15
N TRP A 70 -3.55 21.12 19.79
CA TRP A 70 -4.23 19.83 19.78
C TRP A 70 -5.69 20.00 19.38
N LEU A 71 -6.08 19.33 18.29
CA LEU A 71 -7.45 19.23 17.81
C LEU A 71 -7.80 17.74 17.68
N SER A 72 -9.02 17.35 18.04
CA SER A 72 -9.41 15.95 17.93
C SER A 72 -10.87 15.76 17.56
N TRP A 73 -11.10 14.78 16.69
CA TRP A 73 -12.42 14.40 16.20
C TRP A 73 -12.63 12.90 16.34
N ARG A 74 -13.84 12.51 16.70
CA ARG A 74 -14.29 11.12 16.61
C ARG A 74 -15.27 10.98 15.45
N PHE A 75 -14.94 10.12 14.49
CA PHE A 75 -15.75 9.89 13.32
C PHE A 75 -16.56 8.62 13.42
N ARG A 76 -17.85 8.76 13.10
CA ARG A 76 -18.73 7.65 12.81
C ARG A 76 -18.95 7.60 11.31
N HIS A 77 -18.71 6.46 10.69
CA HIS A 77 -18.96 6.31 9.27
C HIS A 77 -20.43 5.94 9.04
N VAL A 78 -21.03 6.49 7.98
CA VAL A 78 -22.39 6.17 7.56
C VAL A 78 -22.31 5.56 6.16
N LYS A 79 -22.77 4.32 6.01
CA LYS A 79 -22.83 3.59 4.73
C LYS A 79 -23.98 4.13 3.87
N ASP A 80 -23.84 5.35 3.34
CA ASP A 80 -24.89 6.08 2.60
C ASP A 80 -24.56 6.34 1.12
N SER A 81 -23.32 6.12 0.69
CA SER A 81 -22.96 6.29 -0.73
C SER A 81 -23.14 5.00 -1.52
N ALA A 82 -23.78 5.09 -2.69
CA ALA A 82 -23.91 3.96 -3.62
C ALA A 82 -22.65 3.74 -4.47
N GLU A 83 -21.85 4.79 -4.69
CA GLU A 83 -20.66 4.75 -5.56
C GLU A 83 -19.50 5.54 -4.93
N TRP A 84 -18.26 5.22 -5.32
CA TRP A 84 -17.11 6.00 -4.90
C TRP A 84 -17.11 7.34 -5.62
N THR A 85 -16.99 8.44 -4.88
CA THR A 85 -16.76 9.77 -5.46
C THR A 85 -15.43 10.29 -4.97
N THR A 86 -14.68 10.98 -5.83
CA THR A 86 -13.38 11.58 -5.45
C THR A 86 -13.50 12.76 -4.50
N VAL A 87 -14.71 13.30 -4.30
CA VAL A 87 -14.98 14.40 -3.38
C VAL A 87 -16.33 14.22 -2.71
N ASN A 88 -16.33 13.91 -1.42
CA ASN A 88 -17.54 13.96 -0.59
C ASN A 88 -17.71 15.37 0.01
N SER A 89 -18.90 15.95 -0.11
CA SER A 89 -19.24 17.19 0.61
C SER A 89 -19.69 16.84 2.03
N VAL A 90 -19.19 17.55 3.03
CA VAL A 90 -19.65 17.43 4.42
C VAL A 90 -20.25 18.77 4.84
N HIS A 91 -21.48 18.75 5.35
CA HIS A 91 -22.19 19.97 5.75
C HIS A 91 -21.69 20.56 7.07
N ASN A 92 -21.01 19.77 7.89
CA ASN A 92 -20.42 20.21 9.14
C ASN A 92 -19.15 21.04 8.90
N ASN A 93 -18.88 21.97 9.82
CA ASN A 93 -17.63 22.72 9.89
C ASN A 93 -16.60 21.91 10.68
N PHE A 94 -15.42 21.67 10.10
CA PHE A 94 -14.33 20.96 10.76
C PHE A 94 -13.63 21.83 11.81
N GLY A 95 -13.44 23.12 11.53
CA GLY A 95 -12.86 24.11 12.43
C GLY A 95 -13.86 24.71 13.41
N SER A 96 -14.99 24.05 13.66
CA SER A 96 -15.98 24.50 14.67
C SER A 96 -15.52 24.31 16.11
N GLN A 97 -14.44 23.56 16.32
CA GLN A 97 -13.74 23.40 17.59
C GLN A 97 -12.45 24.23 17.56
N ASP A 98 -12.22 24.99 18.62
CA ASP A 98 -10.93 25.63 18.84
C ASP A 98 -9.86 24.59 19.21
N ALA A 99 -8.70 24.68 18.57
CA ALA A 99 -7.53 23.92 18.98
C ALA A 99 -7.12 24.33 20.40
N LYS A 100 -6.73 23.36 21.22
CA LYS A 100 -6.23 23.58 22.58
C LYS A 100 -4.72 23.50 22.61
N VAL A 101 -4.05 24.35 23.37
CA VAL A 101 -2.62 24.18 23.63
C VAL A 101 -2.45 23.19 24.78
N VAL A 102 -1.72 22.09 24.54
CA VAL A 102 -1.44 21.05 25.53
C VAL A 102 0.05 20.94 25.83
N PHE A 103 0.38 20.64 27.07
CA PHE A 103 1.75 20.29 27.47
C PHE A 103 2.01 18.82 27.16
N THR A 104 3.08 18.51 26.44
CA THR A 104 3.35 17.13 25.98
C THR A 104 3.85 16.20 27.07
N GLU A 105 4.63 16.70 28.03
CA GLU A 105 5.16 15.89 29.15
C GLU A 105 4.11 15.65 30.24
N HIS A 106 3.27 16.65 30.52
CA HIS A 106 2.29 16.64 31.61
C HIS A 106 0.95 17.25 31.14
N PRO A 107 0.24 16.59 30.22
CA PRO A 107 -1.01 17.11 29.69
C PRO A 107 -2.09 17.17 30.78
N ASN A 108 -2.97 18.16 30.68
CA ASN A 108 -4.24 18.10 31.40
C ASN A 108 -5.16 17.07 30.70
N PRO A 109 -5.63 16.02 31.39
CA PRO A 109 -6.44 14.96 30.77
C PRO A 109 -7.71 15.48 30.06
N LEU A 110 -8.28 16.59 30.53
CA LEU A 110 -9.47 17.20 29.92
C LEU A 110 -9.20 17.91 28.58
N ASP A 111 -7.93 18.25 28.32
CA ASP A 111 -7.54 18.96 27.11
C ASP A 111 -7.16 18.01 25.97
N VAL A 112 -6.73 16.79 26.30
CA VAL A 112 -6.43 15.74 25.31
C VAL A 112 -7.63 14.86 24.95
N ARG A 113 -8.67 14.84 25.81
CA ARG A 113 -9.85 13.99 25.65
C ARG A 113 -10.60 14.25 24.33
N VAL A 114 -10.90 13.19 23.57
CA VAL A 114 -11.66 13.29 22.32
C VAL A 114 -13.16 13.31 22.60
N THR A 115 -13.76 14.50 22.63
CA THR A 115 -15.19 14.67 22.98
C THR A 115 -16.11 14.94 21.79
N HIS A 116 -15.60 15.54 20.71
CA HIS A 116 -16.42 15.93 19.57
C HIS A 116 -16.60 14.79 18.59
N ARG A 117 -17.81 14.67 18.05
CA ARG A 117 -18.21 13.60 17.13
C ARG A 117 -18.73 14.19 15.84
N MET A 118 -18.44 13.53 14.73
CA MET A 118 -18.95 13.89 13.40
C MET A 118 -19.21 12.63 12.58
N GLU A 119 -20.18 12.72 11.67
CA GLU A 119 -20.53 11.63 10.75
C GLU A 119 -19.93 11.90 9.38
N LEU A 120 -19.30 10.87 8.80
CA LEU A 120 -18.73 10.94 7.45
C LEU A 120 -19.39 9.89 6.54
N PRO A 121 -19.80 10.28 5.32
CA PRO A 121 -20.36 9.36 4.35
C PRO A 121 -19.24 8.44 3.81
N VAL A 122 -19.44 7.13 3.85
CA VAL A 122 -18.52 6.16 3.26
C VAL A 122 -19.25 5.33 2.21
N LEU A 123 -18.47 4.68 1.34
CA LEU A 123 -19.02 3.76 0.36
C LEU A 123 -19.84 2.67 1.07
N GLY A 124 -21.11 2.59 0.72
CA GLY A 124 -22.08 1.68 1.29
C GLY A 124 -21.86 0.24 0.82
N ASP A 125 -22.09 -0.68 1.77
CA ASP A 125 -22.20 -2.14 1.66
C ASP A 125 -21.52 -2.84 0.45
N LEU A 126 -20.19 -2.90 0.47
CA LEU A 126 -19.45 -4.01 -0.14
C LEU A 126 -19.44 -5.28 0.76
N SER A 127 -20.03 -5.20 1.96
CA SER A 127 -19.94 -6.20 3.05
C SER A 127 -21.02 -7.31 3.00
N SER A 128 -22.12 -7.15 2.25
CA SER A 128 -23.21 -8.16 2.22
C SER A 128 -22.93 -9.41 1.39
N LYS A 129 -21.79 -9.47 0.69
CA LYS A 129 -21.28 -10.71 0.11
C LYS A 129 -19.90 -10.98 0.70
N SER A 130 -19.65 -12.20 1.16
CA SER A 130 -18.29 -12.63 1.47
C SER A 130 -17.44 -12.34 0.25
N TYR A 131 -16.55 -11.36 0.39
CA TYR A 131 -15.61 -11.03 -0.65
C TYR A 131 -14.70 -12.22 -0.89
N ASP A 132 -14.50 -12.59 -2.16
CA ASP A 132 -13.74 -13.77 -2.55
C ASP A 132 -12.78 -13.45 -3.70
N ALA A 133 -11.51 -13.36 -3.36
CA ALA A 133 -10.40 -13.16 -4.28
C ALA A 133 -9.84 -14.46 -4.86
N SER A 134 -10.58 -15.58 -4.75
CA SER A 134 -10.13 -16.91 -5.17
C SER A 134 -9.77 -17.07 -6.63
N ASP A 135 -10.17 -16.15 -7.52
CA ASP A 135 -9.76 -16.18 -8.92
C ASP A 135 -8.43 -15.45 -9.21
N LEU A 136 -7.82 -14.82 -8.20
CA LEU A 136 -6.54 -14.16 -8.28
C LEU A 136 -5.40 -15.07 -7.78
N VAL A 137 -4.27 -15.00 -8.46
CA VAL A 137 -2.98 -15.46 -7.96
C VAL A 137 -1.91 -14.40 -8.22
N PHE A 138 -1.15 -14.07 -7.18
CA PHE A 138 -0.07 -13.09 -7.22
C PHE A 138 1.27 -13.82 -7.22
N GLY A 139 2.11 -13.52 -8.20
CA GLY A 139 3.50 -13.92 -8.23
C GLY A 139 4.37 -12.76 -7.77
N ILE A 140 5.18 -12.97 -6.72
CA ILE A 140 6.14 -11.99 -6.22
C ILE A 140 7.52 -12.63 -6.15
N THR A 141 8.58 -11.86 -6.45
CA THR A 141 9.94 -12.29 -6.18
C THR A 141 10.73 -11.26 -5.37
N THR A 142 11.50 -11.72 -4.39
CA THR A 142 12.21 -10.89 -3.41
C THR A 142 13.37 -11.68 -2.78
N THR A 143 13.96 -11.20 -1.68
CA THR A 143 14.95 -11.94 -0.88
C THR A 143 14.43 -12.17 0.54
N TYR A 144 14.93 -13.19 1.21
CA TYR A 144 14.64 -13.48 2.62
C TYR A 144 14.90 -12.25 3.51
N ASP A 145 16.10 -11.66 3.41
CA ASP A 145 16.48 -10.48 4.18
C ASP A 145 15.51 -9.30 4.01
N LYS A 146 15.02 -9.07 2.78
CA LYS A 146 14.13 -7.94 2.51
C LYS A 146 12.74 -8.14 3.13
N ILE A 147 12.28 -9.39 3.26
CA ILE A 147 11.03 -9.69 3.96
C ILE A 147 11.16 -9.38 5.45
N LEU A 148 12.30 -9.73 6.07
CA LEU A 148 12.53 -9.55 7.50
C LEU A 148 13.00 -8.14 7.90
N ASP A 149 13.51 -7.36 6.94
CA ASP A 149 13.93 -5.98 7.18
C ASP A 149 12.78 -5.11 7.71
N ARG A 150 13.15 -4.04 8.45
CA ARG A 150 12.20 -3.05 9.01
C ARG A 150 11.04 -3.71 9.75
N GLU A 151 11.38 -4.69 10.58
CA GLU A 151 10.44 -5.43 11.43
C GLU A 151 9.39 -6.22 10.65
N GLY A 152 9.66 -6.59 9.39
CA GLY A 152 8.70 -7.34 8.57
C GLY A 152 7.73 -6.46 7.78
N ALA A 153 8.13 -5.24 7.37
CA ALA A 153 7.23 -4.28 6.71
C ALA A 153 6.58 -4.83 5.42
N LEU A 154 7.31 -5.65 4.65
CA LEU A 154 6.78 -6.32 3.46
C LEU A 154 5.74 -7.41 3.84
N LEU A 155 6.05 -8.22 4.85
CA LEU A 155 5.13 -9.25 5.33
C LEU A 155 3.82 -8.61 5.83
N ARG A 156 3.91 -7.49 6.57
CA ARG A 156 2.73 -6.72 7.01
C ARG A 156 1.94 -6.17 5.82
N SER A 157 2.62 -5.64 4.81
CA SER A 157 2.02 -5.16 3.57
C SER A 157 1.20 -6.25 2.89
N TRP A 158 1.81 -7.40 2.58
CA TRP A 158 1.12 -8.50 1.92
C TRP A 158 -0.02 -9.07 2.76
N THR A 159 0.19 -9.23 4.07
CA THR A 159 -0.88 -9.67 4.99
C THR A 159 -2.07 -8.72 4.91
N ARG A 160 -1.84 -7.40 4.81
CA ARG A 160 -2.89 -6.40 4.81
C ARG A 160 -3.81 -6.48 3.59
N TRP A 161 -3.31 -6.89 2.41
CA TRP A 161 -4.11 -6.98 1.19
C TRP A 161 -4.38 -8.41 0.69
N LEU A 162 -3.74 -9.45 1.24
CA LEU A 162 -4.05 -10.87 0.96
C LEU A 162 -4.98 -11.51 2.00
N THR A 163 -5.31 -10.80 3.08
CA THR A 163 -6.25 -11.27 4.09
C THR A 163 -7.51 -10.40 4.12
N ASN A 164 -8.50 -10.84 4.89
CA ASN A 164 -9.70 -10.07 5.19
C ASN A 164 -9.51 -9.12 6.39
N GLY A 165 -8.27 -8.81 6.79
CA GLY A 165 -7.96 -7.97 7.95
C GLY A 165 -7.97 -8.70 9.30
N HIS A 166 -8.34 -9.97 9.36
CA HIS A 166 -8.41 -10.78 10.59
C HIS A 166 -7.56 -12.06 10.51
N LYS A 167 -6.35 -11.98 9.93
CA LYS A 167 -5.43 -13.12 9.76
C LYS A 167 -6.09 -14.33 9.08
N LYS A 168 -7.02 -14.07 8.16
CA LYS A 168 -7.68 -15.08 7.32
C LYS A 168 -7.59 -14.66 5.87
N SER A 169 -7.19 -15.58 5.01
CA SER A 169 -7.11 -15.35 3.56
C SER A 169 -8.41 -14.76 3.01
N ASN A 170 -8.27 -13.82 2.07
CA ASN A 170 -9.40 -13.30 1.29
C ASN A 170 -9.70 -14.14 0.04
N GLY A 171 -9.02 -15.28 -0.14
CA GLY A 171 -9.15 -16.20 -1.28
C GLY A 171 -8.00 -16.08 -2.29
N ALA A 172 -7.32 -14.94 -2.36
CA ALA A 172 -6.18 -14.79 -3.25
C ALA A 172 -5.04 -15.72 -2.81
N SER A 173 -4.33 -16.30 -3.79
CA SER A 173 -3.14 -17.11 -3.52
C SER A 173 -1.87 -16.33 -3.87
N LEU A 174 -0.79 -16.58 -3.14
CA LEU A 174 0.55 -16.04 -3.38
C LEU A 174 1.48 -17.15 -3.84
N VAL A 175 2.22 -16.91 -4.93
CA VAL A 175 3.38 -17.71 -5.32
C VAL A 175 4.60 -16.81 -5.12
N LEU A 176 5.42 -17.14 -4.13
CA LEU A 176 6.57 -16.34 -3.73
C LEU A 176 7.86 -17.04 -4.16
N MET A 177 8.74 -16.32 -4.86
CA MET A 177 10.09 -16.78 -5.20
C MET A 177 11.14 -15.97 -4.45
N LEU A 178 11.83 -16.60 -3.51
CA LEU A 178 12.98 -16.04 -2.81
C LEU A 178 14.25 -16.23 -3.64
N ASP A 179 15.00 -15.15 -3.89
CA ASP A 179 16.30 -15.24 -4.53
C ASP A 179 17.36 -15.72 -3.54
N GLN A 180 18.09 -16.77 -3.90
CA GLN A 180 19.22 -17.31 -3.14
C GLN A 180 18.88 -17.76 -1.71
N ALA A 181 17.64 -18.16 -1.46
CA ALA A 181 17.24 -18.70 -0.17
C ALA A 181 17.57 -20.20 -0.03
N ASP A 182 17.92 -20.62 1.17
CA ASP A 182 18.04 -22.04 1.49
C ASP A 182 16.69 -22.66 1.91
N LYS A 183 16.71 -23.95 2.28
CA LYS A 183 15.47 -24.67 2.63
C LYS A 183 14.87 -24.20 3.95
N ASP A 184 15.72 -23.85 4.91
CA ASP A 184 15.28 -23.45 6.24
C ASP A 184 14.63 -22.05 6.14
N GLU A 185 15.22 -21.16 5.34
CA GLU A 185 14.64 -19.85 5.03
C GLU A 185 13.29 -19.95 4.28
N VAL A 186 13.16 -20.89 3.35
CA VAL A 186 11.87 -21.14 2.65
C VAL A 186 10.81 -21.62 3.64
N GLU A 187 11.13 -22.59 4.50
CA GLU A 187 10.20 -23.12 5.50
C GLU A 187 9.77 -22.05 6.50
N GLU A 188 10.72 -21.21 6.95
CA GLU A 188 10.42 -20.08 7.85
C GLU A 188 9.46 -19.07 7.22
N ILE A 189 9.69 -18.64 5.98
CA ILE A 189 8.81 -17.68 5.30
C ILE A 189 7.43 -18.29 5.02
N GLU A 190 7.35 -19.56 4.64
CA GLU A 190 6.09 -20.27 4.43
C GLU A 190 5.28 -20.35 5.74
N ASP A 191 5.95 -20.62 6.86
CA ASP A 191 5.36 -20.66 8.20
C ASP A 191 4.86 -19.28 8.65
N LEU A 192 5.65 -18.22 8.42
CA LEU A 192 5.27 -16.84 8.73
C LEU A 192 4.04 -16.40 7.92
N LEU A 193 4.02 -16.64 6.61
CA LEU A 193 2.89 -16.31 5.74
C LEU A 193 1.62 -17.06 6.18
N ARG A 194 1.74 -18.37 6.42
CA ARG A 194 0.63 -19.22 6.86
C ARG A 194 0.07 -18.78 8.22
N THR A 195 0.94 -18.46 9.17
CA THR A 195 0.55 -17.99 10.51
C THR A 195 -0.17 -16.64 10.47
N ASN A 196 0.15 -15.80 9.47
CA ASN A 196 -0.53 -14.54 9.21
C ASN A 196 -1.78 -14.69 8.32
N GLY A 197 -2.18 -15.92 7.98
CA GLY A 197 -3.38 -16.22 7.21
C GLY A 197 -3.25 -15.99 5.71
N VAL A 198 -2.04 -15.81 5.19
CA VAL A 198 -1.77 -15.70 3.76
C VAL A 198 -1.66 -17.09 3.15
N GLU A 199 -2.46 -17.36 2.11
CA GLU A 199 -2.36 -18.60 1.34
C GLU A 199 -1.21 -18.49 0.34
N ALA A 200 -0.05 -19.05 0.69
CA ALA A 200 1.16 -18.91 -0.11
C ALA A 200 1.81 -20.27 -0.46
N GLN A 201 2.54 -20.29 -1.58
CA GLN A 201 3.52 -21.31 -1.90
C GLN A 201 4.87 -20.63 -2.13
N VAL A 202 5.89 -21.07 -1.39
CA VAL A 202 7.22 -20.44 -1.41
C VAL A 202 8.22 -21.33 -2.15
N PHE A 203 9.02 -20.71 -3.02
CA PHE A 203 10.08 -21.34 -3.79
C PHE A 203 11.38 -20.57 -3.60
N ALA A 204 12.51 -21.23 -3.77
CA ALA A 204 13.82 -20.57 -3.83
C ALA A 204 14.43 -20.69 -5.23
N SER A 205 15.14 -19.66 -5.69
CA SER A 205 16.08 -19.80 -6.80
C SER A 205 17.32 -20.55 -6.31
N GLY A 206 17.70 -21.63 -6.99
CA GLY A 206 18.85 -22.44 -6.59
C GLY A 206 20.21 -21.79 -6.90
N GLU A 207 20.27 -20.97 -7.94
CA GLU A 207 21.44 -20.17 -8.32
C GLU A 207 21.06 -18.69 -8.43
N PRO A 208 22.00 -17.74 -8.21
CA PRO A 208 21.73 -16.31 -8.38
C PRO A 208 21.17 -16.00 -9.78
N MET A 209 19.99 -15.38 -9.84
CA MET A 209 19.33 -15.02 -11.10
C MET A 209 19.10 -13.52 -11.23
N SER A 210 19.13 -13.00 -12.46
CA SER A 210 18.66 -11.63 -12.72
C SER A 210 17.17 -11.49 -12.40
N LEU A 211 16.70 -10.28 -12.04
CA LEU A 211 15.29 -10.04 -11.73
C LEU A 211 14.38 -10.44 -12.90
N THR A 212 14.80 -10.15 -14.12
CA THR A 212 14.14 -10.57 -15.35
C THR A 212 13.96 -12.09 -15.45
N SER A 213 15.01 -12.86 -15.13
CA SER A 213 14.94 -14.32 -15.17
C SER A 213 14.03 -14.86 -14.05
N ARG A 214 14.05 -14.22 -12.87
CA ARG A 214 13.14 -14.55 -11.76
C ARG A 214 11.68 -14.36 -12.15
N TYR A 215 11.30 -13.24 -12.77
CA TYR A 215 9.92 -13.04 -13.23
C TYR A 215 9.50 -13.98 -14.36
N HIS A 216 10.43 -14.34 -15.25
CA HIS A 216 10.14 -15.35 -16.27
C HIS A 216 9.87 -16.73 -15.65
N GLU A 217 10.73 -17.18 -14.73
CA GLU A 217 10.54 -18.45 -14.02
C GLU A 217 9.26 -18.43 -13.19
N LEU A 218 8.98 -17.32 -12.52
CA LEU A 218 7.76 -17.10 -11.75
C LEU A 218 6.50 -17.24 -12.64
N ALA A 219 6.55 -16.80 -13.91
CA ALA A 219 5.44 -17.04 -14.84
C ALA A 219 5.20 -18.53 -15.12
N HIS A 220 6.26 -19.35 -15.20
CA HIS A 220 6.15 -20.82 -15.32
C HIS A 220 5.58 -21.46 -14.04
N LEU A 221 6.00 -20.98 -12.87
CA LEU A 221 5.47 -21.44 -11.58
C LEU A 221 3.98 -21.10 -11.45
N LEU A 222 3.57 -19.88 -11.76
CA LEU A 222 2.18 -19.44 -11.75
C LEU A 222 1.29 -20.32 -12.65
N LYS A 223 1.77 -20.63 -13.85
CA LYS A 223 1.05 -21.51 -14.79
C LYS A 223 0.89 -22.91 -14.22
N SER A 224 1.96 -23.46 -13.65
CA SER A 224 1.97 -24.80 -13.05
C SER A 224 1.04 -24.86 -11.84
N PHE A 225 1.12 -23.85 -10.97
CA PHE A 225 0.27 -23.71 -9.78
C PHE A 225 -1.22 -23.63 -10.12
N GLY A 226 -1.59 -22.79 -11.08
CA GLY A 226 -2.98 -22.67 -11.54
C GLY A 226 -3.53 -23.99 -12.11
N ALA A 227 -2.70 -24.74 -12.85
CA ALA A 227 -3.08 -26.05 -13.36
C ALA A 227 -3.26 -27.09 -12.25
N ILE A 228 -2.39 -27.10 -11.23
CA ILE A 228 -2.50 -28.01 -10.08
C ILE A 228 -3.80 -27.74 -9.31
N LEU A 229 -4.08 -26.47 -8.97
CA LEU A 229 -5.29 -26.10 -8.25
C LEU A 229 -6.57 -26.46 -9.01
N SER A 230 -6.58 -26.21 -10.32
CA SER A 230 -7.73 -26.56 -11.16
C SER A 230 -7.99 -28.08 -11.20
N ASN A 231 -6.92 -28.89 -11.18
CA ASN A 231 -7.01 -30.35 -11.22
C ASN A 231 -7.35 -30.98 -9.86
N SER A 232 -7.02 -30.30 -8.74
CA SER A 232 -7.32 -30.78 -7.39
C SER A 232 -8.73 -30.42 -6.90
N GLY A 233 -9.55 -29.79 -7.76
CA GLY A 233 -10.90 -29.32 -7.41
C GLY A 233 -10.91 -28.00 -6.63
N GLY A 234 -9.79 -27.28 -6.62
CA GLY A 234 -9.70 -25.92 -6.07
C GLY A 234 -10.40 -24.88 -6.95
N ALA A 235 -10.40 -23.63 -6.49
CA ALA A 235 -10.96 -22.53 -7.25
C ALA A 235 -10.19 -22.29 -8.57
N ILE A 236 -10.93 -21.98 -9.63
CA ILE A 236 -10.34 -21.70 -10.95
C ILE A 236 -9.69 -20.31 -10.90
N LYS A 237 -8.36 -20.27 -11.06
CA LYS A 237 -7.58 -19.04 -11.19
C LYS A 237 -7.75 -18.42 -12.58
N ARG A 238 -8.23 -17.18 -12.62
CA ARG A 238 -8.51 -16.43 -13.86
C ARG A 238 -7.46 -15.37 -14.14
N TRP A 239 -6.93 -14.77 -13.10
CA TRP A 239 -5.96 -13.68 -13.18
C TRP A 239 -4.65 -14.07 -12.50
N TYR A 240 -3.57 -13.93 -13.24
CA TYR A 240 -2.22 -14.23 -12.82
C TYR A 240 -1.42 -12.94 -12.85
N ALA A 241 -1.00 -12.46 -11.69
CA ALA A 241 -0.28 -11.21 -11.56
C ALA A 241 1.23 -11.48 -11.39
N LEU A 242 2.07 -10.70 -12.07
CA LEU A 242 3.49 -10.56 -11.74
C LEU A 242 3.66 -9.19 -11.10
N VAL A 243 4.15 -9.17 -9.86
CA VAL A 243 4.10 -7.99 -9.00
C VAL A 243 5.43 -7.79 -8.29
N GLU A 244 5.92 -6.55 -8.31
CA GLU A 244 7.07 -6.10 -7.52
C GLU A 244 6.76 -6.15 -6.02
N ASP A 245 7.76 -6.51 -5.23
CA ASP A 245 7.60 -6.74 -3.79
C ASP A 245 7.24 -5.48 -3.00
N ASP A 246 7.53 -4.29 -3.56
CA ASP A 246 7.16 -2.98 -3.03
C ASP A 246 5.78 -2.51 -3.50
N ILE A 247 4.97 -3.33 -4.16
CA ILE A 247 3.61 -2.95 -4.55
C ILE A 247 2.61 -3.22 -3.41
N PHE A 248 1.70 -2.27 -3.24
CA PHE A 248 0.61 -2.33 -2.27
C PHE A 248 -0.73 -2.17 -2.98
N PHE A 249 -1.70 -3.03 -2.69
CA PHE A 249 -3.05 -2.97 -3.24
C PHE A 249 -4.04 -2.55 -2.14
N PRO A 250 -4.50 -1.28 -2.10
CA PRO A 250 -5.35 -0.80 -1.01
C PRO A 250 -6.72 -1.45 -0.95
N ASP A 251 -7.25 -1.87 -2.10
CA ASP A 251 -8.58 -2.49 -2.14
C ASP A 251 -8.68 -3.52 -3.27
N ILE A 252 -8.47 -4.81 -2.93
CA ILE A 252 -8.58 -5.90 -3.89
C ILE A 252 -10.00 -5.99 -4.48
N ARG A 253 -11.05 -5.58 -3.74
CA ARG A 253 -12.43 -5.56 -4.27
C ARG A 253 -12.53 -4.61 -5.45
N TYR A 254 -11.93 -3.44 -5.31
CA TYR A 254 -11.93 -2.45 -6.37
C TYR A 254 -11.10 -2.92 -7.57
N LEU A 255 -9.95 -3.55 -7.32
CA LEU A 255 -9.14 -4.19 -8.35
C LEU A 255 -9.93 -5.24 -9.13
N GLN A 256 -10.57 -6.20 -8.44
CA GLN A 256 -11.40 -7.22 -9.10
C GLN A 256 -12.54 -6.61 -9.89
N HIS A 257 -13.20 -5.57 -9.36
CA HIS A 257 -14.25 -4.86 -10.07
C HIS A 257 -13.75 -4.26 -11.39
N ARG A 258 -12.55 -3.66 -11.39
CA ARG A 258 -11.92 -3.13 -12.61
C ARG A 258 -11.48 -4.23 -13.57
N LEU A 259 -10.95 -5.34 -13.06
CA LEU A 259 -10.58 -6.49 -13.89
C LEU A 259 -11.80 -7.18 -14.53
N ALA A 260 -12.98 -7.09 -13.90
CA ALA A 260 -14.21 -7.71 -14.41
C ALA A 260 -14.73 -7.09 -15.73
N SER A 261 -14.19 -5.95 -16.19
CA SER A 261 -14.48 -5.40 -17.51
C SER A 261 -13.87 -6.21 -18.65
N TYR A 262 -12.88 -7.06 -18.35
CA TYR A 262 -12.17 -7.88 -19.31
C TYR A 262 -12.65 -9.33 -19.29
N LYS A 263 -12.63 -9.96 -20.47
CA LYS A 263 -12.96 -11.38 -20.60
C LYS A 263 -11.74 -12.25 -20.34
N THR A 264 -11.88 -13.22 -19.44
CA THR A 264 -10.76 -14.03 -18.96
C THR A 264 -10.43 -15.23 -19.86
N ASP A 265 -11.25 -15.49 -20.89
CA ASP A 265 -11.03 -16.51 -21.93
C ASP A 265 -10.29 -15.97 -23.16
N GLU A 266 -10.09 -14.64 -23.24
CA GLU A 266 -9.31 -13.97 -24.29
C GLU A 266 -7.85 -13.75 -23.82
N GLU A 267 -6.96 -13.44 -24.77
CA GLU A 267 -5.55 -13.15 -24.47
C GLU A 267 -5.37 -11.71 -23.99
N VAL A 268 -5.58 -11.50 -22.69
CA VAL A 268 -5.53 -10.18 -22.05
C VAL A 268 -4.26 -10.00 -21.21
N TYR A 269 -3.56 -8.89 -21.47
CA TYR A 269 -2.38 -8.39 -20.76
C TYR A 269 -2.65 -6.96 -20.27
N ILE A 270 -2.57 -6.74 -18.95
CA ILE A 270 -2.88 -5.46 -18.30
C ILE A 270 -1.69 -4.99 -17.49
N GLY A 271 -1.31 -3.71 -17.63
CA GLY A 271 -0.37 -3.03 -16.73
C GLY A 271 -1.08 -2.06 -15.79
N LEU A 272 -0.56 -1.88 -14.57
CA LEU A 272 -1.12 -0.97 -13.56
C LEU A 272 -0.09 0.08 -13.12
N PRO A 273 0.22 1.08 -13.98
CA PRO A 273 0.98 2.25 -13.55
C PRO A 273 0.21 3.07 -12.53
N SER A 274 0.89 3.53 -11.49
CA SER A 274 0.31 4.30 -10.40
C SER A 274 0.72 5.77 -10.47
N GLU A 275 2.01 6.02 -10.66
CA GLU A 275 2.65 7.33 -10.50
C GLU A 275 3.09 7.90 -11.84
N GLN A 276 3.48 9.18 -11.88
CA GLN A 276 3.87 9.84 -13.13
C GLN A 276 5.13 9.19 -13.74
N GLU A 277 6.03 8.72 -12.89
CA GLU A 277 7.30 8.07 -13.21
C GLU A 277 7.11 6.72 -13.90
N ASP A 278 5.93 6.10 -13.78
CA ASP A 278 5.59 4.86 -14.46
C ASP A 278 5.26 5.08 -15.96
N TRP A 279 5.23 6.34 -16.41
CA TRP A 279 4.87 6.73 -17.76
C TRP A 279 6.05 7.39 -18.49
N GLU A 280 6.22 7.02 -19.76
CA GLU A 280 7.26 7.57 -20.63
C GLU A 280 6.64 8.12 -21.92
N PRO A 281 7.10 9.28 -22.43
CA PRO A 281 6.71 9.73 -23.75
C PRO A 281 7.22 8.75 -24.81
N THR A 282 6.41 8.45 -25.82
CA THR A 282 6.87 7.62 -26.94
C THR A 282 7.92 8.35 -27.77
N ARG A 283 8.69 7.62 -28.58
CA ARG A 283 9.78 8.18 -29.42
C ARG A 283 9.35 9.31 -30.36
N ARG A 284 8.06 9.38 -30.70
CA ARG A 284 7.49 10.45 -31.55
C ARG A 284 7.01 11.66 -30.75
N ASN A 285 7.04 11.59 -29.41
CA ASN A 285 6.51 12.57 -28.46
C ASN A 285 5.02 12.92 -28.69
N THR A 286 4.27 12.06 -29.37
CA THR A 286 2.85 12.28 -29.71
C THR A 286 1.89 11.51 -28.80
N THR A 287 2.39 10.48 -28.11
CA THR A 287 1.60 9.61 -27.21
C THR A 287 2.46 9.19 -26.02
N THR A 288 1.83 8.74 -24.95
CA THR A 288 2.50 8.23 -23.74
C THR A 288 2.42 6.71 -23.69
N THR A 289 3.38 6.07 -23.02
CA THR A 289 3.43 4.63 -22.83
C THR A 289 3.83 4.28 -21.40
N THR A 290 3.61 3.04 -21.00
CA THR A 290 4.08 2.46 -19.72
C THR A 290 4.57 1.04 -19.95
N TYR A 291 5.23 0.44 -18.97
CA TYR A 291 5.65 -0.96 -18.99
C TYR A 291 4.96 -1.80 -17.91
N GLY A 292 4.04 -1.19 -17.15
CA GLY A 292 3.22 -1.88 -16.15
C GLY A 292 3.33 -1.33 -14.73
N GLY A 293 4.29 -0.43 -14.46
CA GLY A 293 4.39 0.26 -13.17
C GLY A 293 4.59 -0.63 -11.95
N GLY A 294 5.24 -1.77 -12.16
CA GLY A 294 5.54 -2.75 -11.11
C GLY A 294 4.47 -3.83 -10.90
N ALA A 295 3.31 -3.75 -11.56
CA ALA A 295 2.28 -4.79 -11.52
C ALA A 295 1.65 -5.05 -12.89
N VAL A 296 1.68 -6.31 -13.33
CA VAL A 296 0.99 -6.74 -14.55
C VAL A 296 0.09 -7.93 -14.30
N PHE A 297 -1.09 -7.92 -14.93
CA PHE A 297 -2.08 -8.98 -14.83
C PHE A 297 -2.26 -9.66 -16.18
N LEU A 298 -2.28 -10.98 -16.14
CA LEU A 298 -2.40 -11.85 -17.29
C LEU A 298 -3.57 -12.78 -17.08
N THR A 299 -4.33 -12.99 -18.14
CA THR A 299 -5.27 -14.12 -18.23
C THR A 299 -4.51 -15.42 -18.49
N HIS A 300 -5.17 -16.57 -18.32
CA HIS A 300 -4.54 -17.86 -18.60
C HIS A 300 -3.98 -17.98 -20.04
N PRO A 301 -4.69 -17.56 -21.11
CA PRO A 301 -4.12 -17.57 -22.47
C PRO A 301 -2.86 -16.70 -22.59
N ALA A 302 -2.86 -15.49 -22.03
CA ALA A 302 -1.71 -14.59 -22.08
C ALA A 302 -0.51 -15.15 -21.30
N LEU A 303 -0.73 -15.74 -20.12
CA LEU A 303 0.32 -16.42 -19.36
C LEU A 303 0.89 -17.62 -20.13
N ASN A 304 0.04 -18.36 -20.83
CA ASN A 304 0.49 -19.48 -21.66
C ASN A 304 1.36 -19.01 -22.84
N THR A 305 1.04 -17.87 -23.44
CA THR A 305 1.89 -17.23 -24.46
C THR A 305 3.21 -16.80 -23.84
N LEU A 306 3.19 -16.08 -22.72
CA LEU A 306 4.38 -15.63 -22.00
C LEU A 306 5.36 -16.78 -21.73
N SER A 307 4.86 -17.90 -21.20
CA SER A 307 5.67 -19.10 -20.89
C SER A 307 6.34 -19.75 -22.12
N LYS A 308 6.01 -19.33 -23.35
CA LYS A 308 6.58 -19.87 -24.58
C LYS A 308 7.50 -18.86 -25.28
N LEU A 309 7.60 -17.63 -24.78
CA LEU A 309 8.40 -16.58 -25.41
C LEU A 309 9.88 -16.81 -25.14
N SER A 310 10.66 -17.09 -26.19
CA SER A 310 12.10 -17.35 -26.11
C SER A 310 12.96 -16.10 -25.89
N CYS A 311 12.36 -14.92 -25.84
CA CYS A 311 13.06 -13.64 -25.66
C CYS A 311 13.75 -13.50 -24.30
N PHE A 312 13.28 -14.22 -23.28
CA PHE A 312 13.92 -14.26 -21.96
C PHE A 312 15.24 -15.05 -21.98
N ASP A 313 15.43 -15.90 -22.99
CA ASP A 313 16.65 -16.69 -23.18
C ASP A 313 17.69 -15.96 -24.05
N MET A 314 17.34 -14.82 -24.67
CA MET A 314 18.22 -14.08 -25.58
C MET A 314 19.23 -13.22 -24.81
N PRO A 315 20.54 -13.52 -24.88
CA PRO A 315 21.57 -12.74 -24.18
C PRO A 315 21.58 -11.27 -24.58
N GLU A 316 21.35 -10.97 -25.86
CA GLU A 316 21.41 -9.61 -26.40
C GLU A 316 20.32 -8.67 -25.83
N LEU A 317 19.16 -9.24 -25.46
CA LEU A 317 18.07 -8.48 -24.83
C LEU A 317 18.29 -8.35 -23.34
N ARG A 318 18.79 -9.41 -22.69
CA ARG A 318 19.15 -9.41 -21.27
C ARG A 318 20.27 -8.42 -20.96
N ASP A 319 21.22 -8.26 -21.87
CA ASP A 319 22.33 -7.31 -21.68
C ASP A 319 21.93 -5.87 -22.05
N ARG A 320 20.95 -5.69 -22.95
CA ARG A 320 20.42 -4.38 -23.37
C ARG A 320 19.49 -3.77 -22.33
N PHE A 321 18.58 -4.56 -21.79
CA PHE A 321 17.69 -4.13 -20.72
C PHE A 321 18.37 -4.49 -19.41
N HIS A 322 18.80 -3.47 -18.66
CA HIS A 322 19.44 -3.68 -17.35
C HIS A 322 18.69 -4.76 -16.57
N ALA A 323 19.40 -5.65 -15.88
CA ALA A 323 18.87 -6.78 -15.11
C ALA A 323 17.75 -6.45 -14.10
N LYS A 324 17.37 -5.17 -13.97
CA LYS A 324 16.30 -4.61 -13.13
C LYS A 324 15.00 -4.25 -13.90
N ARG A 325 14.99 -4.13 -15.24
CA ARG A 325 13.81 -3.71 -16.05
C ARG A 325 13.12 -4.89 -16.74
N TRP A 326 12.56 -5.79 -15.93
CA TRP A 326 11.87 -7.00 -16.39
C TRP A 326 10.61 -6.67 -17.21
N ASP A 327 9.91 -5.62 -16.80
CA ASP A 327 8.70 -5.03 -17.37
C ASP A 327 8.88 -4.59 -18.83
N VAL A 328 10.01 -3.95 -19.14
CA VAL A 328 10.35 -3.56 -20.52
C VAL A 328 10.57 -4.77 -21.39
N LEU A 329 11.33 -5.75 -20.89
CA LEU A 329 11.56 -6.96 -21.66
C LEU A 329 10.23 -7.67 -21.91
N LEU A 330 9.41 -7.84 -20.88
CA LEU A 330 8.09 -8.47 -20.98
C LEU A 330 7.24 -7.81 -22.08
N LYS A 331 7.05 -6.49 -22.02
CA LYS A 331 6.26 -5.77 -23.01
C LYS A 331 6.86 -5.88 -24.41
N THR A 332 8.19 -5.74 -24.53
CA THR A 332 8.89 -5.85 -25.82
C THR A 332 8.73 -7.25 -26.41
N CYS A 333 8.80 -8.28 -25.58
CA CYS A 333 8.59 -9.66 -25.98
C CYS A 333 7.19 -9.91 -26.53
N PHE A 334 6.16 -9.45 -25.81
CA PHE A 334 4.78 -9.56 -26.29
C PHE A 334 4.60 -8.85 -27.64
N ALA A 335 5.11 -7.62 -27.76
CA ALA A 335 5.01 -6.83 -28.99
C ALA A 335 5.72 -7.46 -30.20
N TRP A 336 6.73 -8.31 -29.98
CA TRP A 336 7.46 -9.00 -31.07
C TRP A 336 6.88 -10.35 -31.44
N ASN A 337 6.16 -11.01 -30.52
CA ASN A 337 5.77 -12.41 -30.67
C ASN A 337 4.26 -12.64 -30.64
N SER A 338 3.46 -11.58 -30.45
CA SER A 338 2.00 -11.63 -30.41
C SER A 338 1.40 -10.33 -30.94
N ASP A 339 0.12 -10.38 -31.30
CA ASP A 339 -0.67 -9.19 -31.65
C ASP A 339 -1.32 -8.53 -30.42
N VAL A 340 -1.00 -9.00 -29.20
CA VAL A 340 -1.57 -8.49 -27.96
C VAL A 340 -0.97 -7.13 -27.63
N SER A 341 -1.83 -6.12 -27.52
CA SER A 341 -1.50 -4.83 -26.92
C SER A 341 -1.72 -4.86 -25.41
N MET A 342 -0.87 -4.13 -24.68
CA MET A 342 -1.06 -3.96 -23.25
C MET A 342 -2.22 -3.01 -22.99
N ASN A 343 -3.24 -3.50 -22.29
CA ASN A 343 -4.26 -2.66 -21.68
C ASN A 343 -3.68 -2.03 -20.42
N VAL A 344 -4.16 -0.85 -20.05
CA VAL A 344 -3.65 -0.13 -18.90
C VAL A 344 -4.81 0.30 -18.03
N LEU A 345 -4.77 -0.10 -16.76
CA LEU A 345 -5.66 0.41 -15.74
C LEU A 345 -4.87 1.41 -14.89
N PRO A 346 -5.02 2.73 -15.11
CA PRO A 346 -4.27 3.72 -14.34
C PRO A 346 -4.68 3.66 -12.87
N GLY A 347 -3.69 3.73 -11.97
CA GLY A 347 -3.88 4.00 -10.56
C GLY A 347 -4.26 5.47 -10.32
N PHE A 348 -3.39 6.22 -9.64
CA PHE A 348 -3.65 7.64 -9.36
C PHE A 348 -3.45 8.52 -10.57
N TYR A 349 -2.29 8.39 -11.21
CA TYR A 349 -1.92 9.23 -12.34
C TYR A 349 -2.39 8.60 -13.66
N SER A 350 -2.98 9.44 -14.51
CA SER A 350 -3.28 9.12 -15.91
C SER A 350 -2.70 10.23 -16.78
N PRO A 351 -1.99 9.92 -17.88
CA PRO A 351 -1.38 10.92 -18.74
C PRO A 351 -2.41 11.80 -19.45
N ASP A 352 -3.65 11.32 -19.59
CA ASP A 352 -4.77 12.09 -20.14
C ASP A 352 -5.35 13.09 -19.14
N PHE A 353 -4.88 13.04 -17.89
CA PHE A 353 -5.29 13.92 -16.80
C PHE A 353 -4.15 14.86 -16.39
N GLU A 354 -4.22 16.09 -16.87
CA GLU A 354 -3.29 17.17 -16.47
C GLU A 354 -3.70 17.74 -15.11
N VAL A 355 -2.88 17.50 -14.08
CA VAL A 355 -3.02 18.11 -12.74
C VAL A 355 -2.61 19.58 -12.84
N THR A 356 -3.48 20.49 -12.42
CA THR A 356 -3.22 21.94 -12.55
C THR A 356 -2.48 22.55 -11.36
N ASN A 357 -2.54 21.90 -10.19
CA ASN A 357 -1.85 22.35 -8.98
C ASN A 357 -0.63 21.47 -8.70
N LEU A 358 0.56 21.96 -9.07
CA LEU A 358 1.84 21.26 -8.86
C LEU A 358 2.23 21.11 -7.37
N ASP A 359 1.55 21.85 -6.47
CA ASP A 359 1.76 21.80 -5.01
C ASP A 359 0.86 20.75 -4.29
N VAL A 360 0.11 19.94 -5.05
CA VAL A 360 -0.72 18.85 -4.54
C VAL A 360 0.08 17.56 -4.60
N ASP A 361 0.18 16.87 -3.46
CA ASP A 361 0.71 15.51 -3.44
C ASP A 361 -0.23 14.58 -4.24
N ALA A 362 0.29 13.67 -5.06
CA ALA A 362 -0.52 12.79 -5.90
C ALA A 362 -1.58 12.01 -5.09
N TYR A 363 -1.30 11.75 -3.81
CA TYR A 363 -2.20 11.08 -2.89
C TYR A 363 -3.35 11.95 -2.37
N GLU A 364 -3.34 13.26 -2.59
CA GLU A 364 -4.41 14.21 -2.21
C GLU A 364 -5.48 14.39 -3.31
N THR A 365 -5.35 13.68 -4.43
CA THR A 365 -6.25 13.81 -5.59
C THR A 365 -7.65 13.25 -5.34
N GLY A 366 -7.82 12.36 -4.34
CA GLY A 366 -9.09 11.69 -4.02
C GLY A 366 -9.47 10.58 -5.00
N VAL A 367 -8.65 10.31 -6.02
CA VAL A 367 -8.81 9.16 -6.92
C VAL A 367 -8.67 7.88 -6.11
N ARG A 368 -9.56 6.91 -6.33
CA ARG A 368 -9.49 5.62 -5.62
C ARG A 368 -8.27 4.83 -6.12
N PRO A 369 -7.30 4.49 -5.25
CA PRO A 369 -6.17 3.66 -5.65
C PRO A 369 -6.60 2.31 -6.22
N LEU A 370 -5.98 1.89 -7.33
CA LEU A 370 -5.88 0.47 -7.66
C LEU A 370 -4.63 -0.16 -7.06
N VAL A 371 -3.53 0.57 -7.13
CA VAL A 371 -2.21 0.13 -6.75
C VAL A 371 -1.44 1.33 -6.23
N LEU A 372 -0.52 1.08 -5.31
CA LEU A 372 0.42 2.04 -4.75
C LEU A 372 1.81 1.41 -4.78
N ARG A 373 2.83 2.24 -5.01
CA ARG A 373 4.20 1.83 -4.73
C ARG A 373 4.48 2.13 -3.26
N ASN A 374 4.71 1.09 -2.48
CA ASN A 374 5.21 1.15 -1.12
C ASN A 374 6.70 1.51 -1.15
N ALA A 375 6.98 2.74 -1.56
CA ALA A 375 8.31 3.33 -1.41
C ALA A 375 8.46 3.67 0.07
N LEU A 376 8.87 2.69 0.87
CA LEU A 376 9.26 2.85 2.28
C LEU A 376 10.30 3.97 2.51
N ASP A 377 10.82 4.61 1.45
CA ASP A 377 11.73 5.75 1.48
C ASP A 377 11.38 6.91 0.52
N GLY A 378 10.32 6.82 -0.30
CA GLY A 378 10.09 7.77 -1.41
C GLY A 378 9.20 8.97 -1.07
N HIS A 379 8.07 8.70 -0.41
CA HIS A 379 7.00 9.69 -0.19
C HIS A 379 6.80 10.06 1.29
N GLY A 380 7.60 9.48 2.20
CA GLY A 380 7.55 9.79 3.63
C GLY A 380 6.30 9.29 4.38
N MET A 381 5.50 8.39 3.77
CA MET A 381 4.29 7.83 4.36
C MET A 381 4.39 6.30 4.45
N ASP A 382 4.21 5.74 5.66
CA ASP A 382 4.07 4.29 5.83
C ASP A 382 2.64 3.87 5.43
N LEU A 383 2.53 3.23 4.27
CA LEU A 383 1.25 2.76 3.72
C LEU A 383 0.54 1.75 4.62
N ASN A 384 1.27 0.93 5.37
CA ASN A 384 0.64 -0.03 6.28
C ASN A 384 -0.11 0.68 7.39
N MET A 385 0.54 1.70 7.97
CA MET A 385 0.00 2.52 9.04
C MET A 385 -1.14 3.40 8.53
N ALA A 386 -0.92 4.10 7.42
CA ALA A 386 -1.92 4.96 6.80
C ALA A 386 -3.18 4.20 6.42
N HIS A 387 -3.03 2.99 5.85
CA HIS A 387 -4.14 2.15 5.45
C HIS A 387 -4.91 1.56 6.65
N LEU A 388 -4.36 1.53 7.88
CA LEU A 388 -4.96 0.89 9.07
C LEU A 388 -6.44 1.29 9.31
N VAL A 389 -6.80 2.52 8.95
CA VAL A 389 -8.16 3.06 9.01
C VAL A 389 -9.23 2.18 8.35
N THR A 390 -8.89 1.40 7.32
CA THR A 390 -9.85 0.51 6.65
C THR A 390 -10.36 -0.62 7.54
N ASN A 391 -9.68 -0.92 8.65
CA ASN A 391 -10.20 -1.82 9.67
C ASN A 391 -11.46 -1.26 10.38
N ALA A 392 -11.66 0.06 10.36
CA ALA A 392 -12.82 0.71 10.97
C ALA A 392 -13.90 1.11 9.95
N CYS A 393 -13.54 1.37 8.69
CA CYS A 393 -14.43 2.00 7.70
C CYS A 393 -14.56 1.24 6.36
N ASP A 394 -13.98 0.04 6.24
CA ASP A 394 -13.87 -0.76 5.02
C ASP A 394 -13.15 -0.06 3.85
N ALA A 395 -13.86 0.81 3.13
CA ALA A 395 -13.40 1.48 1.91
C ALA A 395 -13.44 2.99 2.13
N CYS A 396 -12.49 3.51 2.92
CA CYS A 396 -12.34 4.96 3.11
C CYS A 396 -10.90 5.46 2.97
N PHE A 397 -9.90 4.59 2.81
CA PHE A 397 -8.52 5.03 2.62
C PHE A 397 -8.39 5.90 1.37
N MET A 398 -7.74 7.06 1.50
CA MET A 398 -7.63 8.10 0.48
C MET A 398 -8.96 8.69 -0.01
N GLN A 399 -10.07 8.40 0.65
CA GLN A 399 -11.33 9.13 0.43
C GLN A 399 -11.14 10.58 0.85
N ARG A 400 -11.59 11.51 0.00
CA ARG A 400 -11.51 12.94 0.26
C ARG A 400 -12.86 13.50 0.70
N TYR A 401 -12.83 14.33 1.73
CA TYR A 401 -13.96 15.06 2.28
C TYR A 401 -13.67 16.56 2.25
N VAL A 402 -14.61 17.34 1.75
CA VAL A 402 -14.57 18.81 1.78
C VAL A 402 -15.66 19.29 2.71
N PHE A 403 -15.26 19.93 3.80
CA PHE A 403 -16.13 20.47 4.83
C PHE A 403 -16.66 21.85 4.43
N HIS A 404 -17.73 22.29 5.08
CA HIS A 404 -18.41 23.55 4.74
C HIS A 404 -17.52 24.79 4.97
N ASP A 405 -16.56 24.71 5.88
CA ASP A 405 -15.61 25.76 6.24
C ASP A 405 -14.25 25.65 5.50
N ASN A 406 -14.24 25.07 4.29
CA ASN A 406 -13.06 24.93 3.43
C ASN A 406 -11.91 24.12 4.04
N TRP A 407 -12.21 23.24 5.00
CA TRP A 407 -11.30 22.18 5.38
C TRP A 407 -11.40 21.01 4.41
N VAL A 408 -10.28 20.33 4.18
CA VAL A 408 -10.21 19.13 3.35
C VAL A 408 -9.52 18.03 4.13
N LEU A 409 -10.15 16.87 4.23
CA LEU A 409 -9.55 15.64 4.78
C LEU A 409 -9.33 14.67 3.62
N THR A 410 -8.10 14.21 3.43
CA THR A 410 -7.80 13.02 2.62
C THR A 410 -7.34 11.92 3.57
N VAL A 411 -8.19 10.91 3.76
CA VAL A 411 -8.01 9.91 4.81
C VAL A 411 -6.70 9.14 4.66
N GLY A 412 -5.89 9.14 5.71
CA GLY A 412 -4.57 8.50 5.74
C GLY A 412 -3.47 9.28 5.02
N VAL A 413 -3.74 10.50 4.53
CA VAL A 413 -2.77 11.29 3.75
C VAL A 413 -2.56 12.67 4.36
N SER A 414 -3.61 13.48 4.46
CA SER A 414 -3.50 14.86 4.92
C SER A 414 -4.82 15.46 5.40
N ILE A 415 -4.69 16.54 6.16
CA ILE A 415 -5.76 17.49 6.48
C ILE A 415 -5.27 18.88 6.06
N SER A 416 -6.09 19.66 5.39
CA SER A 416 -5.74 21.04 5.04
C SER A 416 -6.85 22.04 5.28
N GLU A 417 -6.47 23.19 5.83
CA GLU A 417 -7.31 24.36 5.99
C GLU A 417 -7.03 25.32 4.83
N HIS A 418 -8.04 25.65 4.03
CA HIS A 418 -7.90 26.59 2.92
C HIS A 418 -8.48 27.96 3.28
N PHE A 419 -7.64 29.00 3.19
CA PHE A 419 -8.05 30.38 3.49
C PHE A 419 -8.77 31.08 2.33
N GLY A 420 -8.88 30.41 1.18
CA GLY A 420 -9.64 30.89 0.02
C GLY A 420 -10.79 29.97 -0.37
N THR A 421 -11.29 30.14 -1.58
CA THR A 421 -12.45 29.38 -2.07
C THR A 421 -12.00 28.07 -2.70
N ILE A 422 -12.65 26.97 -2.35
CA ILE A 422 -12.48 25.67 -3.01
C ILE A 422 -13.52 25.51 -4.12
N GLN A 423 -13.06 25.09 -5.30
CA GLN A 423 -13.87 24.80 -6.48
C GLN A 423 -13.60 23.39 -6.96
N ARG A 424 -14.63 22.72 -7.47
CA ARG A 424 -14.52 21.41 -8.11
C ARG A 424 -14.36 21.58 -9.61
N SER A 425 -13.41 20.87 -10.19
CA SER A 425 -13.23 20.80 -11.63
C SER A 425 -13.31 19.34 -12.05
N SER A 426 -14.44 18.95 -12.63
CA SER A 426 -14.55 17.68 -13.35
C SER A 426 -14.26 17.95 -14.82
N LYS A 427 -13.25 17.30 -15.39
CA LYS A 427 -13.19 17.11 -16.84
C LYS A 427 -14.06 15.88 -17.13
N ASP A 428 -15.12 16.04 -17.91
CA ASP A 428 -15.86 14.90 -18.48
C ASP A 428 -14.94 14.22 -19.51
N THR A 429 -14.02 13.36 -19.07
CA THR A 429 -13.21 12.54 -19.98
C THR A 429 -14.05 11.35 -20.47
N LYS A 430 -15.04 11.63 -21.33
CA LYS A 430 -15.46 10.64 -22.34
C LYS A 430 -14.50 10.70 -23.53
N ALA A 431 -13.22 10.48 -23.29
CA ALA A 431 -12.25 10.32 -24.36
C ALA A 431 -12.17 8.84 -24.73
N VAL A 432 -13.17 8.35 -25.45
CA VAL A 432 -12.96 7.15 -26.29
C VAL A 432 -12.13 7.63 -27.47
N VAL A 433 -10.80 7.55 -27.35
CA VAL A 433 -9.93 7.67 -28.52
C VAL A 433 -9.96 6.33 -29.23
N THR A 434 -10.94 6.12 -30.09
CA THR A 434 -10.80 5.14 -31.18
C THR A 434 -9.80 5.73 -32.17
N ASP A 435 -8.57 5.22 -32.18
CA ASP A 435 -7.63 5.55 -33.24
C ASP A 435 -8.09 4.90 -34.54
N ASN A 436 -8.77 5.67 -35.38
CA ASN A 436 -9.05 5.33 -36.76
C ASN A 436 -8.00 5.96 -37.67
N MET A 437 -6.75 5.51 -37.58
CA MET A 437 -5.77 5.68 -38.67
C MET A 437 -4.98 4.39 -38.92
N ALA A 438 -5.66 3.44 -39.58
CA ALA A 438 -4.96 2.46 -40.40
C ALA A 438 -4.28 3.17 -41.59
N THR A 439 -3.03 3.60 -41.40
CA THR A 439 -2.13 3.92 -42.52
C THR A 439 -0.81 3.16 -42.38
N ASN A 440 -0.67 2.19 -43.29
CA ASN A 440 0.51 1.41 -43.62
C ASN A 440 1.87 2.07 -43.30
N GLN A 441 2.57 1.52 -42.32
CA GLN A 441 3.94 0.96 -42.39
C GLN A 441 4.62 0.99 -41.00
N SER A 442 4.72 -0.20 -40.39
CA SER A 442 5.76 -0.64 -39.43
C SER A 442 6.26 0.38 -38.39
N SER A 443 5.49 0.63 -37.32
CA SER A 443 6.02 1.11 -36.03
C SER A 443 5.07 0.89 -34.83
N THR A 444 4.34 -0.21 -34.77
CA THR A 444 3.30 -0.53 -33.75
C THR A 444 3.85 -0.92 -32.36
N LEU A 445 5.14 -0.74 -32.10
CA LEU A 445 5.86 -1.47 -31.05
C LEU A 445 5.58 -1.06 -29.59
N HIS A 446 4.84 0.02 -29.32
CA HIS A 446 4.70 0.54 -27.95
C HIS A 446 3.34 1.18 -27.62
N GLU A 447 2.30 0.93 -28.41
CA GLU A 447 0.98 1.48 -28.14
C GLU A 447 0.32 0.76 -26.95
N VAL A 448 -0.32 1.53 -26.08
CA VAL A 448 -1.04 1.03 -24.89
C VAL A 448 -2.48 1.48 -24.97
N VAL A 449 -3.40 0.64 -24.50
CA VAL A 449 -4.83 0.96 -24.46
C VAL A 449 -5.18 1.38 -23.05
N ILE A 450 -5.35 2.69 -22.82
CA ILE A 450 -5.68 3.24 -21.50
C ILE A 450 -7.18 3.05 -21.23
N ASP A 451 -7.51 2.27 -20.21
CA ASP A 451 -8.88 2.11 -19.69
C ASP A 451 -9.06 2.93 -18.42
N ASP A 452 -9.56 4.14 -18.62
CA ASP A 452 -9.94 5.07 -17.55
C ASP A 452 -11.46 5.21 -17.43
N ALA A 453 -12.22 4.28 -18.03
CA ALA A 453 -13.67 4.36 -18.05
C ALA A 453 -14.25 4.18 -16.64
N GLY A 454 -15.18 5.07 -16.27
CA GLY A 454 -15.85 5.03 -14.97
C GLY A 454 -15.00 5.48 -13.78
N VAL A 455 -13.79 6.01 -14.02
CA VAL A 455 -12.97 6.62 -12.95
C VAL A 455 -13.38 8.08 -12.78
N ASP A 456 -13.88 8.42 -11.60
CA ASP A 456 -14.03 9.82 -11.22
C ASP A 456 -12.63 10.41 -10.98
N ARG A 457 -12.34 11.55 -11.62
CA ARG A 457 -11.08 12.30 -11.50
C ARG A 457 -11.35 13.77 -11.17
N THR A 458 -12.39 14.05 -10.40
CA THR A 458 -12.73 15.44 -10.02
C THR A 458 -11.57 16.06 -9.22
N GLU A 459 -11.06 17.19 -9.73
CA GLU A 459 -9.98 17.97 -9.10
C GLU A 459 -10.56 18.99 -8.13
N LEU A 460 -9.82 19.27 -7.04
CA LEU A 460 -10.05 20.46 -6.23
C LEU A 460 -9.08 21.56 -6.64
N ARG A 461 -9.64 22.72 -6.96
CA ARG A 461 -8.90 23.96 -7.20
C ARG A 461 -9.20 24.92 -6.08
N TRP A 462 -8.21 25.68 -5.64
CA TRP A 462 -8.45 26.68 -4.60
C TRP A 462 -7.68 27.96 -4.88
N THR A 463 -8.09 29.03 -4.21
CA THR A 463 -7.37 30.31 -4.18
C THR A 463 -6.71 30.51 -2.83
N GLY A 464 -5.68 31.35 -2.78
CA GLY A 464 -4.99 31.67 -1.53
C GLY A 464 -4.10 30.54 -1.01
N HIS A 465 -3.66 30.68 0.24
CA HIS A 465 -2.76 29.75 0.91
C HIS A 465 -3.56 28.63 1.60
N ARG A 466 -2.89 27.54 1.93
CA ARG A 466 -3.43 26.49 2.80
C ARG A 466 -2.44 26.14 3.91
N ARG A 467 -2.95 25.79 5.09
CA ARG A 467 -2.19 25.13 6.16
C ARG A 467 -2.43 23.62 6.05
N VAL A 468 -1.40 22.80 6.19
CA VAL A 468 -1.48 21.35 5.90
C VAL A 468 -0.88 20.55 7.04
N TRP A 469 -1.66 19.63 7.60
CA TRP A 469 -1.20 18.59 8.50
C TRP A 469 -1.03 17.30 7.70
N LYS A 470 0.17 16.72 7.72
CA LYS A 470 0.46 15.46 7.01
C LYS A 470 0.25 14.28 7.94
N PHE A 471 -0.22 13.16 7.38
CA PHE A 471 -0.36 11.91 8.13
C PHE A 471 0.98 11.53 8.77
N ALA A 472 0.95 11.14 10.04
CA ALA A 472 2.12 10.84 10.84
C ALA A 472 2.09 9.44 11.43
N ASP A 473 0.98 9.06 12.08
CA ASP A 473 0.88 7.79 12.79
C ASP A 473 -0.55 7.25 12.80
N SER A 474 -0.69 5.94 13.01
CA SER A 474 -1.97 5.28 13.14
C SER A 474 -1.92 4.04 14.03
N VAL A 475 -2.92 3.85 14.87
CA VAL A 475 -2.96 2.73 15.81
C VAL A 475 -4.39 2.29 16.08
N MET A 476 -4.60 1.00 16.25
CA MET A 476 -5.92 0.43 16.55
C MET A 476 -6.05 0.25 18.06
N SER A 477 -7.21 0.57 18.64
CA SER A 477 -7.52 0.25 20.04
C SER A 477 -8.22 -1.12 20.16
N ASP A 478 -8.30 -1.64 21.38
CA ASP A 478 -8.90 -2.96 21.67
C ASP A 478 -10.38 -3.06 21.25
N ASP A 479 -11.10 -1.94 21.29
CA ASP A 479 -12.47 -1.80 20.81
C ASP A 479 -12.59 -1.84 19.27
N GLY A 480 -11.46 -1.86 18.57
CA GLY A 480 -11.38 -1.86 17.10
C GLY A 480 -11.43 -0.47 16.48
N ALA A 481 -11.51 0.60 17.28
CA ALA A 481 -11.39 1.96 16.74
C ALA A 481 -9.97 2.21 16.24
N VAL A 482 -9.82 3.03 15.20
CA VAL A 482 -8.51 3.38 14.65
C VAL A 482 -8.23 4.85 14.91
N TRP A 483 -7.09 5.15 15.50
CA TRP A 483 -6.62 6.48 15.80
C TRP A 483 -5.60 6.87 14.73
N GLN A 484 -5.74 8.05 14.14
CA GLN A 484 -4.78 8.61 13.20
C GLN A 484 -4.32 9.97 13.68
N ALA A 485 -3.02 10.23 13.57
CA ALA A 485 -2.42 11.53 13.87
C ALA A 485 -1.96 12.22 12.58
N TYR A 486 -2.24 13.52 12.49
CA TYR A 486 -1.78 14.40 11.43
C TYR A 486 -1.04 15.56 12.05
N VAL A 487 0.16 15.85 11.56
CA VAL A 487 1.09 16.80 12.19
C VAL A 487 1.45 17.91 11.21
N ASP A 488 1.40 19.15 11.68
CA ASP A 488 1.98 20.33 11.07
C ASP A 488 3.11 20.82 12.01
N LYS A 489 4.35 20.71 11.55
CA LYS A 489 5.53 21.02 12.36
C LYS A 489 5.83 22.52 12.32
N ALA A 490 6.12 23.09 13.48
CA ALA A 490 6.60 24.47 13.58
C ALA A 490 7.88 24.66 12.76
N VAL A 491 7.97 25.77 12.04
CA VAL A 491 9.16 26.15 11.28
C VAL A 491 9.96 27.18 12.07
N GLY A 492 11.17 26.81 12.48
CA GLY A 492 12.07 27.71 13.22
C GLY A 492 12.36 27.22 14.64
N GLU A 493 12.87 28.11 15.50
CA GLU A 493 13.11 27.76 16.90
C GLU A 493 11.78 27.63 17.67
N PRO A 494 11.63 26.60 18.52
CA PRO A 494 10.47 26.44 19.38
C PRO A 494 10.25 27.67 20.25
N GLY A 495 9.01 28.16 20.28
CA GLY A 495 8.63 29.33 21.07
C GLY A 495 7.11 29.50 21.10
N PRO A 496 6.59 30.44 21.90
CA PRO A 496 5.14 30.62 22.08
C PRO A 496 4.39 30.95 20.78
N ASP A 497 5.07 31.50 19.77
CA ASP A 497 4.51 31.80 18.45
C ASP A 497 4.79 30.71 17.39
N ASN A 498 5.55 29.67 17.77
CA ASN A 498 6.02 28.58 16.88
C ASN A 498 5.78 27.23 17.57
N LEU A 499 4.52 26.79 17.57
CA LEU A 499 4.11 25.52 18.16
C LEU A 499 3.82 24.50 17.06
N ASP A 500 4.18 23.23 17.30
CA ASP A 500 3.65 22.14 16.50
C ASP A 500 2.13 22.06 16.67
N SER A 501 1.46 21.55 15.64
CA SER A 501 0.02 21.36 15.64
C SER A 501 -0.34 19.94 15.24
N VAL A 502 -1.21 19.32 16.02
CA VAL A 502 -1.59 17.92 15.90
C VAL A 502 -3.10 17.80 15.83
N ILE A 503 -3.57 17.09 14.80
CA ILE A 503 -4.97 16.72 14.63
C ILE A 503 -5.10 15.22 14.79
N ILE A 504 -5.96 14.79 15.72
CA ILE A 504 -6.27 13.37 15.96
C ILE A 504 -7.64 13.03 15.42
N LEU A 505 -7.72 11.99 14.59
CA LEU A 505 -8.97 11.42 14.11
C LEU A 505 -9.15 10.03 14.72
N VAL A 506 -10.26 9.80 15.42
CA VAL A 506 -10.63 8.49 15.98
C VAL A 506 -11.79 7.92 15.19
N TRP A 507 -11.54 6.89 14.39
CA TRP A 507 -12.50 6.20 13.56
C TRP A 507 -13.19 5.09 14.36
N GLU A 508 -14.48 5.25 14.65
CA GLU A 508 -15.25 4.24 15.37
C GLU A 508 -15.49 3.01 14.50
N ASN A 509 -15.26 1.82 15.07
CA ASN A 509 -15.72 0.56 14.48
C ASN A 509 -17.19 0.37 14.84
N MET A 510 -18.05 0.24 13.83
CA MET A 510 -19.50 0.13 13.98
C MET A 510 -20.00 -1.31 13.97
N GLU A 511 -19.12 -2.29 13.77
CA GLU A 511 -19.47 -3.71 13.66
C GLU A 511 -19.33 -4.48 14.99
N ARG A 512 -18.99 -3.80 16.10
CA ARG A 512 -18.88 -4.37 17.45
C ARG A 512 -19.88 -3.80 18.44
#